data_AF-A0AAD5V6M6-F1
#
_entry.id   AF-A0AAD5V6M6-F1
#
_cell.length_a   1.000
_cell.length_b   1.000
_cell.length_c   1.000
_cell.angle_alpha   90.00
_cell.angle_beta   90.00
_cell.angle_gamma   90.00
#
_symmetry.space_group_name_H-M   'P 1'
#
loop_
_entity.id
_entity.type
_entity.pdbx_description
1 polymer ?
#
loop_
_entity_poly.entity_id
_entity_poly.type
_entity_poly.pdbx_seq_one_letter_code
_entity_poly.pdbx_strand_id
1 'polypeptide(L)'
;MNPTNEHLVLVHHFALSDSSLPSTAALLEEGTKLVQGSINADKWRNAVPVAARFSIDIRRCYIYNAPLPTVAVSNWKSEQLLEWSRDSITVLPHEIFRTEDLDEFESTDLTFIGAKATPREKCATVKGPLPPIPPTRRRTRTSRSRSQSPPRKRQRLENASLYRLIPLPHYHGIIGNETTVSHSGQQADDFFHRSSPRVLRSQGARNVSQLLDDPYARFAWVIPIRGTPPWEDCTGAVIACVSDSLSSLPTPPTSKDRDISGAPYIVWTADSVRSLWDFLLKVREVNSLGLLALSFHAAPIASRLPTAAGPRNQPPQVATPYGPTHNCDNTSVSSVDHIKIYHDSQYTIAVRNVLHAWAFKYSEKPTRGRQGEVPDRPEDVGNLTKKIRIFRGARLVLLDEIDEGILTC
;
A
#
# COMPACT_ATOMS: atom_id res chain seq x y z
N MET A 1 -9.39 4.90 45.46
CA MET A 1 -8.10 5.24 44.85
C MET A 1 -8.22 4.89 43.37
N ASN A 2 -8.40 5.88 42.50
CA ASN A 2 -8.50 5.64 41.06
C ASN A 2 -7.10 5.32 40.52
N PRO A 3 -6.94 4.31 39.65
CA PRO A 3 -5.68 4.08 38.97
C PRO A 3 -5.37 5.35 38.16
N THR A 4 -4.28 6.01 38.52
CA THR A 4 -3.73 7.11 37.74
C THR A 4 -3.47 6.60 36.34
N ASN A 5 -4.13 7.18 35.34
CA ASN A 5 -3.82 6.95 33.93
C ASN A 5 -2.36 7.37 33.70
N GLU A 6 -1.44 6.43 33.82
CA GLU A 6 -0.07 6.61 33.39
C GLU A 6 -0.09 6.73 31.86
N HIS A 7 -0.08 7.96 31.37
CA HIS A 7 0.10 8.21 29.96
C HIS A 7 1.48 7.70 29.55
N LEU A 8 1.50 6.64 28.75
CA LEU A 8 2.72 6.11 28.12
C LEU A 8 3.30 7.18 27.19
N VAL A 9 4.38 7.83 27.62
CA VAL A 9 5.14 8.79 26.80
C VAL A 9 6.30 8.06 26.14
N LEU A 10 6.32 8.04 24.80
CA LEU A 10 7.44 7.53 24.00
C LEU A 10 8.25 8.73 23.48
N VAL A 11 9.55 8.76 23.78
CA VAL A 11 10.46 9.83 23.36
C VAL A 11 11.43 9.29 22.32
N HIS A 12 11.46 9.89 21.13
CA HIS A 12 12.46 9.63 20.10
C HIS A 12 13.51 10.73 20.13
N HIS A 13 14.78 10.37 20.37
CA HIS A 13 15.90 11.30 20.33
C HIS A 13 16.68 11.09 19.03
N PHE A 14 16.86 12.16 18.26
CA PHE A 14 17.64 12.16 17.03
C PHE A 14 18.87 13.04 17.22
N ALA A 15 20.06 12.46 17.13
CA ALA A 15 21.33 13.16 17.23
C ALA A 15 22.09 13.03 15.91
N LEU A 16 22.53 14.17 15.35
CA LEU A 16 23.28 14.24 14.09
C LEU A 16 24.80 14.14 14.28
N SER A 17 25.30 14.06 15.52
CA SER A 17 26.73 14.09 15.83
C SER A 17 27.02 13.24 17.07
N ASP A 18 28.28 12.77 17.20
CA ASP A 18 28.82 12.03 18.36
C ASP A 18 28.91 12.88 19.65
N SER A 19 28.01 13.84 19.84
CA SER A 19 27.84 14.47 21.15
C SER A 19 27.42 13.41 22.15
N SER A 20 27.99 13.47 23.36
CA SER A 20 27.65 12.55 24.45
C SER A 20 26.14 12.41 24.59
N LEU A 21 25.62 11.20 24.32
CA LEU A 21 24.21 10.89 24.40
C LEU A 21 23.69 11.26 25.79
N PRO A 22 22.62 12.07 25.91
CA PRO A 22 22.00 12.33 27.19
C PRO A 22 21.51 11.00 27.79
N SER A 23 21.52 10.90 29.12
CA SER A 23 21.00 9.70 29.77
C SER A 23 19.52 9.49 29.39
N THR A 24 19.11 8.23 29.23
CA THR A 24 17.72 7.89 28.88
C THR A 24 16.71 8.47 29.88
N ALA A 25 17.09 8.52 31.17
CA ALA A 25 16.27 9.13 32.22
C ALA A 25 16.05 10.64 31.99
N ALA A 26 17.11 11.37 31.58
CA ALA A 26 17.01 12.79 31.28
C ALA A 26 16.12 13.05 30.05
N LEU A 27 16.24 12.24 28.99
CA LEU A 27 15.40 12.35 27.79
C LEU A 27 13.91 12.09 28.09
N LEU A 28 13.63 11.06 28.90
CA LEU A 28 12.26 10.75 29.34
C LEU A 28 11.69 11.85 30.24
N GLU A 29 12.48 12.37 31.17
CA GLU A 29 12.07 13.48 32.03
C GLU A 29 11.77 14.74 31.20
N GLU A 30 12.62 15.08 30.24
CA GLU A 30 12.43 16.22 29.34
C GLU A 30 11.19 16.06 28.45
N GLY A 31 11.02 14.90 27.82
CA GLY A 31 9.84 14.60 27.00
C GLY A 31 8.56 14.62 27.82
N THR A 32 8.59 14.11 29.05
CA THR A 32 7.44 14.14 29.97
C THR A 32 7.10 15.56 30.38
N LYS A 33 8.10 16.39 30.71
CA LYS A 33 7.90 17.82 30.99
C LYS A 33 7.30 18.56 29.80
N LEU A 34 7.73 18.25 28.57
CA LEU A 34 7.22 18.88 27.36
C LEU A 34 5.76 18.49 27.09
N VAL A 35 5.43 17.21 27.22
CA VAL A 35 4.04 16.72 27.10
C VAL A 35 3.14 17.32 28.19
N GLN A 36 3.57 17.31 29.45
CA GLN A 36 2.81 17.90 30.56
C GLN A 36 2.63 19.42 30.39
N GLY A 37 3.67 20.11 29.93
CA GLY A 37 3.63 21.55 29.64
C GLY A 37 2.67 21.91 28.50
N SER A 38 2.51 21.02 27.52
CA SER A 38 1.57 21.19 26.41
C SER A 38 0.14 20.83 26.79
N ILE A 39 -0.08 19.82 27.64
CA ILE A 39 -1.43 19.43 28.11
C ILE A 39 -2.08 20.55 28.95
N ASN A 40 -1.28 21.28 29.72
CA ASN A 40 -1.77 22.29 30.67
C ASN A 40 -1.81 23.71 30.09
N ALA A 41 -1.55 23.91 28.79
CA ALA A 41 -1.48 25.23 28.18
C ALA A 41 -2.50 25.40 27.05
N ASP A 42 -3.30 26.46 27.12
CA ASP A 42 -4.25 26.84 26.04
C ASP A 42 -3.58 27.52 24.84
N LYS A 43 -2.25 27.43 24.73
CA LYS A 43 -1.46 28.07 23.66
C LYS A 43 -0.41 27.11 23.13
N TRP A 44 -0.15 27.22 21.82
CA TRP A 44 0.96 26.53 21.17
C TRP A 44 2.28 26.85 21.88
N ARG A 45 2.96 25.82 22.36
CA ARG A 45 4.30 25.94 22.90
C ARG A 45 5.30 25.47 21.86
N ASN A 46 6.25 26.34 21.54
CA ASN A 46 7.44 25.91 20.82
C ASN A 46 8.27 25.04 21.76
N ALA A 47 8.69 23.86 21.31
CA ALA A 47 9.77 23.14 21.97
C ALA A 47 10.94 24.12 22.10
N VAL A 48 11.53 24.22 23.29
CA VAL A 48 12.64 25.16 23.54
C VAL A 48 13.63 24.98 22.40
N PRO A 49 13.94 26.03 21.61
CA PRO A 49 14.90 25.90 20.54
C PRO A 49 16.22 25.58 21.21
N VAL A 50 16.60 24.30 21.22
CA VAL A 50 17.98 23.92 21.37
C VAL A 50 18.66 24.73 20.28
N ALA A 51 19.60 25.59 20.67
CA ALA A 51 20.45 26.30 19.74
C ALA A 51 21.31 25.26 19.01
N ALA A 52 20.67 24.47 18.15
CA ALA A 52 21.31 23.67 17.16
C ALA A 52 21.96 24.70 16.25
N ARG A 53 23.24 24.95 16.52
CA ARG A 53 24.16 25.49 15.54
C ARG A 53 24.24 24.44 14.45
N PHE A 54 23.23 24.41 13.59
CA PHE A 54 23.39 23.80 12.28
C PHE A 54 24.52 24.60 11.65
N SER A 55 25.73 24.04 11.58
CA SER A 55 26.74 24.54 10.65
C SER A 55 26.21 24.19 9.27
N ILE A 56 25.35 25.05 8.75
CA ILE A 56 24.90 24.98 7.39
C ILE A 56 26.16 25.11 6.55
N ASP A 57 26.61 24.01 5.94
CA ASP A 57 27.68 24.06 4.96
C ASP A 57 27.14 24.85 3.76
N ILE A 58 27.50 26.13 3.71
CA ILE A 58 27.04 27.11 2.73
C ILE A 58 27.31 26.61 1.29
N ARG A 59 28.25 25.67 1.13
CA ARG A 59 28.59 25.07 -0.17
C ARG A 59 27.51 24.13 -0.74
N ARG A 60 26.55 23.68 0.09
CA ARG A 60 25.46 22.77 -0.31
C ARG A 60 24.07 23.39 -0.19
N CYS A 61 23.98 24.70 0.02
CA CYS A 61 22.70 25.40 0.07
C CYS A 61 22.40 26.07 -1.25
N TYR A 62 21.23 25.76 -1.80
CA TYR A 62 20.66 26.52 -2.89
C TYR A 62 20.12 27.83 -2.33
N ILE A 63 20.83 28.93 -2.57
CA ILE A 63 20.31 30.28 -2.32
C ILE A 63 19.48 30.67 -3.54
N TYR A 64 18.20 30.98 -3.33
CA TYR A 64 17.38 31.57 -4.39
C TYR A 64 18.07 32.85 -4.88
N ASN A 65 18.40 32.88 -6.17
CA ASN A 65 19.15 33.99 -6.78
C ASN A 65 18.27 35.24 -7.00
N ALA A 66 17.03 35.21 -6.51
CA ALA A 66 16.08 36.31 -6.52
C ALA A 66 15.47 36.44 -5.12
N PRO A 67 15.17 37.67 -4.67
CA PRO A 67 14.40 37.86 -3.44
C PRO A 67 13.09 37.08 -3.55
N LEU A 68 12.65 36.49 -2.44
CA LEU A 68 11.33 35.86 -2.33
C LEU A 68 10.29 36.80 -2.96
N PRO A 69 9.38 36.32 -3.82
CA PRO A 69 8.35 37.16 -4.39
C PRO A 69 7.61 37.84 -3.24
N THR A 70 7.88 39.13 -3.07
CA THR A 70 7.15 39.98 -2.14
C THR A 70 5.76 40.09 -2.70
N VAL A 71 4.81 39.41 -2.07
CA VAL A 71 3.39 39.65 -2.30
C VAL A 71 3.18 41.11 -1.96
N ALA A 72 3.01 41.94 -2.98
CA ALA A 72 2.63 43.33 -2.79
C ALA A 72 1.21 43.30 -2.21
N VAL A 73 1.12 43.43 -0.88
CA VAL A 73 -0.16 43.62 -0.19
C VAL A 73 -0.60 45.04 -0.50
N SER A 74 -1.15 45.25 -1.70
CA SER A 74 -1.69 46.53 -2.12
C SER A 74 -3.02 46.74 -1.40
N ASN A 75 -2.98 47.50 -0.31
CA ASN A 75 -4.14 48.13 0.33
C ASN A 75 -5.31 47.20 0.71
N TRP A 76 -5.06 45.92 0.88
CA TRP A 76 -6.00 45.11 1.64
C TRP A 76 -5.82 45.61 3.05
N LYS A 77 -6.79 46.40 3.52
CA LYS A 77 -6.98 46.61 4.96
C LYS A 77 -6.80 45.23 5.56
N SER A 78 -5.80 45.08 6.43
CA SER A 78 -5.64 43.88 7.22
C SER A 78 -6.96 43.70 7.98
N GLU A 79 -7.92 43.03 7.36
CA GLU A 79 -8.90 42.24 8.08
C GLU A 79 -8.04 41.33 8.92
N GLN A 80 -7.94 41.71 10.19
CA GLN A 80 -7.27 40.95 11.21
C GLN A 80 -7.79 39.53 11.03
N LEU A 81 -6.91 38.61 10.62
CA LEU A 81 -7.22 37.20 10.60
C LEU A 81 -7.79 36.88 11.98
N LEU A 82 -9.11 36.71 12.04
CA LEU A 82 -9.83 36.44 13.28
C LEU A 82 -9.24 35.15 13.82
N GLU A 83 -8.52 35.28 14.94
CA GLU A 83 -7.95 34.14 15.64
C GLU A 83 -9.12 33.23 16.01
N TRP A 84 -9.03 31.95 15.61
CA TRP A 84 -10.04 30.93 15.87
C TRP A 84 -10.05 30.57 17.36
N SER A 85 -10.36 31.54 18.21
CA SER A 85 -10.48 31.35 19.65
C SER A 85 -11.90 30.93 19.99
N ARG A 86 -12.03 29.97 20.89
CA ARG A 86 -13.29 29.29 21.25
C ARG A 86 -14.38 30.23 21.76
N ASP A 87 -13.98 31.42 22.22
CA ASP A 87 -14.84 32.36 22.94
C ASP A 87 -15.15 33.65 22.16
N SER A 88 -14.58 33.82 20.95
CA SER A 88 -14.74 35.05 20.15
C SER A 88 -15.43 34.87 18.80
N ILE A 89 -15.97 33.67 18.50
CA ILE A 89 -16.73 33.46 17.27
C ILE A 89 -18.12 34.06 17.46
N THR A 90 -18.21 35.38 17.36
CA THR A 90 -19.49 36.05 17.12
C THR A 90 -19.75 35.88 15.63
N VAL A 91 -20.34 34.74 15.24
CA VAL A 91 -20.71 34.53 13.84
C VAL A 91 -21.62 35.67 13.43
N LEU A 92 -21.17 36.51 12.52
CA LEU A 92 -21.98 37.65 12.11
C LEU A 92 -23.21 37.10 11.37
N PRO A 93 -24.41 37.69 11.50
CA PRO A 93 -25.63 37.15 10.89
C PRO A 93 -25.56 36.94 9.37
N HIS A 94 -24.62 37.59 8.69
CA HIS A 94 -24.38 37.46 7.25
C HIS A 94 -23.37 36.37 6.87
N GLU A 95 -22.68 35.77 7.85
CA GLU A 95 -21.80 34.60 7.66
C GLU A 95 -22.55 33.28 7.88
N ILE A 96 -23.78 33.33 8.40
CA ILE A 96 -24.67 32.18 8.55
C ILE A 96 -25.47 32.05 7.25
N PHE A 97 -25.00 31.20 6.35
CA PHE A 97 -25.74 30.84 5.15
C PHE A 97 -26.61 29.61 5.43
N ARG A 98 -27.89 29.67 5.08
CA ARG A 98 -28.70 28.45 4.99
C ARG A 98 -28.38 27.72 3.70
N THR A 99 -28.61 26.41 3.65
CA THR A 99 -28.37 25.61 2.45
C THR A 99 -29.12 26.12 1.22
N GLU A 100 -30.24 26.81 1.44
CA GLU A 100 -31.07 27.47 0.43
C GLU A 100 -30.50 28.82 -0.07
N ASP A 101 -29.60 29.45 0.69
CA ASP A 101 -28.92 30.70 0.34
C ASP A 101 -27.60 30.48 -0.41
N LEU A 102 -27.12 29.23 -0.45
CA LEU A 102 -25.94 28.85 -1.23
C LEU A 102 -26.35 28.67 -2.69
N ASP A 103 -25.67 29.36 -3.60
CA ASP A 103 -25.81 29.12 -5.03
C ASP A 103 -25.63 27.62 -5.32
N GLU A 104 -26.55 27.04 -6.10
CA GLU A 104 -26.45 25.64 -6.50
C GLU A 104 -25.10 25.43 -7.17
N PHE A 105 -24.34 24.45 -6.68
CA PHE A 105 -22.98 24.22 -7.13
C PHE A 105 -22.98 24.05 -8.65
N GLU A 106 -22.44 25.03 -9.37
CA GLU A 106 -22.21 24.93 -10.80
C GLU A 106 -21.17 23.83 -11.01
N SER A 107 -21.66 22.60 -11.16
CA SER A 107 -20.90 21.45 -11.59
C SER A 107 -20.10 21.87 -12.81
N THR A 108 -18.79 22.04 -12.65
CA THR A 108 -17.90 22.31 -13.77
C THR A 108 -18.01 21.08 -14.67
N ASP A 109 -18.76 21.21 -15.76
CA ASP A 109 -18.97 20.13 -16.71
C ASP A 109 -17.63 19.81 -17.37
N LEU A 110 -16.88 18.85 -16.80
CA LEU A 110 -15.56 18.46 -17.30
C LEU A 110 -15.65 17.62 -18.59
N THR A 111 -16.83 17.48 -19.21
CA THR A 111 -16.97 16.78 -20.50
C THR A 111 -16.13 17.42 -21.61
N PHE A 112 -15.81 18.72 -21.52
CA PHE A 112 -14.93 19.39 -22.48
C PHE A 112 -13.48 18.89 -22.44
N ILE A 113 -13.03 18.27 -21.33
CA ILE A 113 -11.67 17.72 -21.20
C ILE A 113 -11.55 16.37 -21.92
N GLY A 114 -12.67 15.66 -22.14
CA GLY A 114 -12.70 14.37 -22.83
C GLY A 114 -12.88 14.46 -24.36
N ALA A 115 -13.24 15.63 -24.89
CA ALA A 115 -13.66 15.78 -26.29
C ALA A 115 -12.61 16.47 -27.18
N LYS A 116 -11.44 15.84 -27.36
CA LYS A 116 -10.58 16.13 -28.52
C LYS A 116 -10.12 14.86 -29.24
N ALA A 117 -10.84 14.62 -30.33
CA ALA A 117 -10.36 14.17 -31.64
C ALA A 117 -9.67 12.80 -31.78
N THR A 118 -10.46 11.81 -32.23
CA THR A 118 -10.03 10.94 -33.34
C THR A 118 -10.91 11.22 -34.55
N PRO A 119 -10.36 11.60 -35.72
CA PRO A 119 -11.13 11.65 -36.96
C PRO A 119 -11.41 10.22 -37.40
N ARG A 120 -12.64 9.74 -37.16
CA ARG A 120 -13.04 8.42 -37.62
C ARG A 120 -13.45 8.53 -39.10
N GLU A 121 -12.70 7.82 -39.92
CA GLU A 121 -12.90 7.69 -41.35
C GLU A 121 -14.34 7.26 -41.69
N LYS A 122 -14.83 7.84 -42.78
CA LYS A 122 -16.16 7.66 -43.34
C LYS A 122 -16.34 6.20 -43.78
N CYS A 123 -17.05 5.39 -43.01
CA CYS A 123 -17.56 4.11 -43.48
C CYS A 123 -18.91 4.35 -44.17
N ALA A 124 -18.94 4.11 -45.48
CA ALA A 124 -20.06 4.38 -46.36
C ALA A 124 -21.34 3.64 -45.93
N THR A 125 -22.44 4.38 -45.99
CA THR A 125 -23.82 3.93 -45.78
C THR A 125 -24.24 2.95 -46.87
N VAL A 126 -24.15 1.64 -46.60
CA VAL A 126 -24.82 0.62 -47.43
C VAL A 126 -26.26 0.46 -46.93
N LYS A 127 -27.21 1.04 -47.66
CA LYS A 127 -28.64 0.75 -47.52
C LYS A 127 -28.90 -0.66 -48.08
N GLY A 128 -28.90 -1.66 -47.21
CA GLY A 128 -29.33 -3.03 -47.51
C GLY A 128 -30.62 -3.40 -46.75
N PRO A 129 -31.57 -4.15 -47.34
CA PRO A 129 -32.78 -4.59 -46.66
C PRO A 129 -32.45 -5.57 -45.53
N LEU A 130 -33.06 -5.37 -44.37
CA LEU A 130 -32.95 -6.26 -43.21
C LEU A 130 -33.44 -7.67 -43.54
N PRO A 131 -32.68 -8.73 -43.22
CA PRO A 131 -33.18 -10.11 -43.31
C PRO A 131 -34.20 -10.40 -42.19
N PRO A 132 -35.18 -11.28 -42.44
CA PRO A 132 -36.26 -11.58 -41.51
C PRO A 132 -35.72 -12.27 -40.25
N ILE A 133 -36.14 -11.74 -39.09
CA ILE A 133 -35.87 -12.26 -37.76
C ILE A 133 -36.48 -13.68 -37.67
N PRO A 134 -35.68 -14.74 -37.39
CA PRO A 134 -36.21 -16.08 -37.26
C PRO A 134 -37.04 -16.23 -35.97
N PRO A 135 -38.11 -17.04 -35.99
CA PRO A 135 -39.03 -17.20 -34.86
C PRO A 135 -38.30 -17.77 -33.63
N THR A 136 -38.58 -17.14 -32.50
CA THR A 136 -38.14 -17.49 -31.15
C THR A 136 -38.48 -18.94 -30.83
N ARG A 137 -37.46 -19.80 -30.92
CA ARG A 137 -37.52 -21.23 -30.62
C ARG A 137 -37.81 -21.42 -29.13
N ARG A 138 -39.05 -21.82 -28.84
CA ARG A 138 -39.60 -22.21 -27.53
C ARG A 138 -38.60 -23.13 -26.82
N ARG A 139 -38.01 -22.62 -25.75
CA ARG A 139 -36.94 -23.21 -24.95
C ARG A 139 -37.38 -24.58 -24.43
N THR A 140 -36.89 -25.65 -25.06
CA THR A 140 -37.10 -27.03 -24.61
C THR A 140 -36.47 -27.18 -23.24
N ARG A 141 -37.29 -27.62 -22.28
CA ARG A 141 -36.96 -27.86 -20.88
C ARG A 141 -35.97 -29.01 -20.79
N THR A 142 -34.68 -28.71 -20.92
CA THR A 142 -33.60 -29.67 -20.70
C THR A 142 -33.60 -30.12 -19.25
N SER A 143 -33.56 -31.44 -19.08
CA SER A 143 -33.52 -32.17 -17.82
C SER A 143 -32.37 -31.66 -16.94
N ARG A 144 -32.73 -31.30 -15.70
CA ARG A 144 -31.80 -31.01 -14.60
C ARG A 144 -30.89 -32.23 -14.37
N SER A 145 -29.72 -32.25 -15.00
CA SER A 145 -28.61 -33.09 -14.57
C SER A 145 -28.14 -32.60 -13.21
N ARG A 146 -28.33 -33.45 -12.20
CA ARG A 146 -28.26 -33.16 -10.77
C ARG A 146 -26.84 -33.40 -10.23
N SER A 147 -25.80 -32.91 -10.92
CA SER A 147 -24.43 -32.90 -10.39
C SER A 147 -24.22 -31.69 -9.47
N GLN A 148 -25.03 -31.60 -8.42
CA GLN A 148 -24.82 -30.62 -7.35
C GLN A 148 -23.64 -31.08 -6.50
N SER A 149 -22.42 -30.80 -6.96
CA SER A 149 -21.27 -30.82 -6.04
C SER A 149 -21.60 -29.86 -4.87
N PRO A 150 -21.37 -30.27 -3.61
CA PRO A 150 -21.67 -29.43 -2.47
C PRO A 150 -20.98 -28.07 -2.63
N PRO A 151 -21.65 -26.95 -2.28
CA PRO A 151 -21.03 -25.64 -2.34
C PRO A 151 -19.72 -25.67 -1.54
N ARG A 152 -18.60 -25.33 -2.20
CA ARG A 152 -17.28 -25.32 -1.54
C ARG A 152 -17.36 -24.39 -0.33
N LYS A 153 -17.00 -24.92 0.84
CA LYS A 153 -16.93 -24.14 2.08
C LYS A 153 -15.95 -22.99 1.84
N ARG A 154 -16.44 -21.76 2.00
CA ARG A 154 -15.62 -20.56 1.82
C ARG A 154 -14.52 -20.56 2.88
N GLN A 155 -13.29 -20.30 2.47
CA GLN A 155 -12.13 -20.22 3.36
C GLN A 155 -12.32 -19.04 4.33
N ARG A 156 -12.11 -19.26 5.63
CA ARG A 156 -12.17 -18.17 6.60
C ARG A 156 -10.92 -17.31 6.47
N LEU A 157 -11.09 -16.00 6.30
CA LEU A 157 -10.00 -15.04 6.23
C LEU A 157 -9.62 -14.56 7.64
N GLU A 158 -8.33 -14.36 7.87
CA GLU A 158 -7.81 -13.87 9.14
C GLU A 158 -7.89 -12.33 9.22
N ASN A 159 -8.73 -11.82 10.12
CA ASN A 159 -8.88 -10.39 10.38
C ASN A 159 -8.03 -9.89 11.55
N ALA A 160 -7.07 -10.70 12.03
CA ALA A 160 -6.19 -10.30 13.12
C ALA A 160 -5.27 -9.15 12.70
N SER A 161 -4.79 -8.40 13.70
CA SER A 161 -3.78 -7.36 13.48
C SER A 161 -2.46 -7.99 13.04
N LEU A 162 -1.89 -7.46 11.95
CA LEU A 162 -0.64 -7.95 11.37
C LEU A 162 0.62 -7.43 12.09
N TYR A 163 0.47 -6.51 13.03
CA TYR A 163 1.59 -6.00 13.83
C TYR A 163 2.31 -7.08 14.63
N ARG A 164 1.63 -8.19 14.96
CA ARG A 164 2.24 -9.35 15.61
C ARG A 164 2.94 -10.31 14.65
N LEU A 165 2.64 -10.19 13.36
CA LEU A 165 3.14 -11.10 12.36
C LEU A 165 4.56 -10.72 11.93
N ILE A 166 4.79 -9.43 11.70
CA ILE A 166 6.09 -8.88 11.30
C ILE A 166 6.80 -8.36 12.55
N PRO A 167 8.03 -8.80 12.85
CA PRO A 167 8.80 -8.31 13.99
C PRO A 167 9.02 -6.79 13.96
N LEU A 168 9.09 -6.18 15.14
CA LEU A 168 9.48 -4.77 15.28
C LEU A 168 11.02 -4.63 15.11
N PRO A 169 11.52 -3.49 14.58
CA PRO A 169 10.76 -2.32 14.12
C PRO A 169 10.09 -2.54 12.75
N HIS A 170 8.95 -1.90 12.49
CA HIS A 170 8.27 -1.96 11.19
C HIS A 170 8.83 -1.00 10.14
N TYR A 171 9.79 -0.17 10.52
CA TYR A 171 10.52 0.70 9.63
C TYR A 171 12.02 0.48 9.82
N HIS A 172 12.71 0.17 8.73
CA HIS A 172 14.16 0.09 8.66
C HIS A 172 14.64 1.13 7.64
N GLY A 173 15.15 2.25 8.13
CA GLY A 173 15.70 3.32 7.30
C GLY A 173 16.94 2.88 6.52
N ILE A 174 17.55 3.81 5.80
CA ILE A 174 18.81 3.56 5.08
C ILE A 174 19.93 3.37 6.10
N ILE A 175 20.80 2.37 5.90
CA ILE A 175 22.06 2.27 6.66
C ILE A 175 23.10 3.13 5.94
N GLY A 176 23.35 4.33 6.48
CA GLY A 176 24.35 5.26 5.95
C GLY A 176 25.75 4.83 6.34
N ASN A 177 26.29 3.80 5.70
CA ASN A 177 27.73 3.56 5.73
C ASN A 177 28.30 4.31 4.54
N GLU A 178 29.00 5.43 4.78
CA GLU A 178 29.54 6.37 3.79
C GLU A 178 30.50 5.77 2.74
N THR A 179 30.71 4.45 2.76
CA THR A 179 31.33 3.72 1.66
C THR A 179 30.54 3.96 0.38
N THR A 180 31.04 4.90 -0.43
CA THR A 180 30.77 5.07 -1.84
C THR A 180 31.07 3.75 -2.55
N VAL A 181 30.10 2.84 -2.52
CA VAL A 181 30.14 1.62 -3.32
C VAL A 181 30.15 2.09 -4.76
N SER A 182 31.32 2.03 -5.39
CA SER A 182 31.47 2.38 -6.79
C SER A 182 30.56 1.46 -7.59
N HIS A 183 29.50 2.04 -8.15
CA HIS A 183 28.54 1.33 -8.98
C HIS A 183 29.24 0.93 -10.28
N SER A 184 29.95 -0.19 -10.27
CA SER A 184 30.33 -0.85 -11.51
C SER A 184 29.02 -1.28 -12.15
N GLY A 185 28.57 -0.52 -13.16
CA GLY A 185 27.28 -0.66 -13.84
C GLY A 185 27.10 -2.00 -14.53
N GLN A 186 26.98 -3.08 -13.77
CA GLN A 186 26.46 -4.34 -14.25
C GLN A 186 24.97 -4.15 -14.45
N GLN A 187 24.62 -3.66 -15.65
CA GLN A 187 23.25 -3.71 -16.15
C GLN A 187 22.80 -5.18 -16.12
N ALA A 188 21.75 -5.45 -15.35
CA ALA A 188 21.14 -6.75 -15.24
C ALA A 188 20.29 -7.04 -16.50
N ASP A 189 20.93 -7.05 -17.67
CA ASP A 189 20.23 -7.14 -18.96
C ASP A 189 19.63 -8.53 -19.23
N ASP A 190 20.17 -9.58 -18.61
CA ASP A 190 19.86 -10.95 -19.04
C ASP A 190 18.72 -11.64 -18.28
N PHE A 191 18.13 -11.01 -17.26
CA PHE A 191 17.17 -11.70 -16.37
C PHE A 191 15.68 -11.43 -16.64
N PHE A 192 15.33 -10.57 -17.61
CA PHE A 192 13.92 -10.21 -17.87
C PHE A 192 13.29 -10.93 -19.05
N HIS A 193 12.66 -12.07 -18.76
CA HIS A 193 11.62 -12.62 -19.61
C HIS A 193 10.30 -12.70 -18.84
N ARG A 194 9.34 -11.78 -19.15
CA ARG A 194 7.97 -12.13 -19.65
C ARG A 194 6.88 -11.07 -19.41
N SER A 195 7.07 -10.05 -18.57
CA SER A 195 6.04 -9.01 -18.37
C SER A 195 6.62 -7.62 -18.66
N SER A 196 6.23 -7.05 -19.80
CA SER A 196 6.48 -5.64 -20.10
C SER A 196 5.86 -4.77 -19.00
N PRO A 197 6.61 -3.87 -18.37
CA PRO A 197 6.05 -2.90 -17.43
C PRO A 197 4.86 -2.18 -18.07
N ARG A 198 3.76 -2.04 -17.34
CA ARG A 198 2.61 -1.24 -17.77
C ARG A 198 2.60 0.07 -17.01
N VAL A 199 2.73 1.17 -17.75
CA VAL A 199 2.65 2.52 -17.22
C VAL A 199 1.23 2.78 -16.68
N LEU A 200 1.15 3.36 -15.48
CA LEU A 200 -0.09 3.77 -14.86
C LEU A 200 -0.49 5.18 -15.35
N ARG A 201 -1.80 5.38 -15.56
CA ARG A 201 -2.35 6.54 -16.26
C ARG A 201 -2.30 7.86 -15.46
N SER A 202 -2.05 7.80 -14.15
CA SER A 202 -2.11 8.98 -13.26
C SER A 202 -0.98 9.99 -13.47
N GLN A 203 0.12 9.60 -14.13
CA GLN A 203 1.25 10.50 -14.33
C GLN A 203 0.95 11.49 -15.47
N GLY A 204 0.54 12.70 -15.11
CA GLY A 204 0.40 13.80 -16.06
C GLY A 204 1.73 14.07 -16.77
N ALA A 205 1.79 13.81 -18.08
CA ALA A 205 2.83 14.17 -19.06
C ALA A 205 4.31 13.86 -18.77
N ARG A 206 4.71 13.47 -17.55
CA ARG A 206 6.09 13.08 -17.25
C ARG A 206 6.37 11.73 -17.89
N ASN A 207 7.46 11.68 -18.66
CA ASN A 207 7.87 10.45 -19.30
C ASN A 207 8.46 9.53 -18.21
N VAL A 208 7.84 8.36 -18.00
CA VAL A 208 8.33 7.35 -17.04
C VAL A 208 9.81 7.02 -17.27
N SER A 209 10.28 7.04 -18.52
CA SER A 209 11.70 6.86 -18.83
C SER A 209 12.57 7.94 -18.18
N GLN A 210 12.18 9.21 -18.23
CA GLN A 210 12.93 10.30 -17.59
C GLN A 210 13.01 10.15 -16.08
N LEU A 211 11.96 9.64 -15.43
CA LEU A 211 11.97 9.35 -14.00
C LEU A 211 12.90 8.18 -13.67
N LEU A 212 12.86 7.11 -14.46
CA LEU A 212 13.73 5.95 -14.28
C LEU A 212 15.21 6.26 -14.60
N ASP A 213 15.46 7.23 -15.47
CA ASP A 213 16.80 7.68 -15.87
C ASP A 213 17.42 8.67 -14.87
N ASP A 214 16.64 9.25 -13.94
CA ASP A 214 17.15 10.14 -12.90
C ASP A 214 17.81 9.33 -11.79
N PRO A 215 19.15 9.33 -11.64
CA PRO A 215 19.85 8.49 -10.66
C PRO A 215 19.56 8.88 -9.20
N TYR A 216 18.97 10.04 -8.96
CA TYR A 216 18.63 10.54 -7.64
C TYR A 216 17.17 10.32 -7.26
N ALA A 217 16.32 9.96 -8.23
CA ALA A 217 14.93 9.66 -7.96
C ALA A 217 14.82 8.40 -7.09
N ARG A 218 13.93 8.45 -6.10
CA ARG A 218 13.67 7.31 -5.22
C ARG A 218 12.30 6.73 -5.51
N PHE A 219 12.24 5.41 -5.55
CA PHE A 219 11.01 4.68 -5.80
C PHE A 219 10.75 3.64 -4.72
N ALA A 220 9.51 3.18 -4.65
CA ALA A 220 9.10 2.14 -3.73
C ALA A 220 8.34 1.03 -4.45
N TRP A 221 8.82 -0.22 -4.36
CA TRP A 221 8.01 -1.37 -4.71
C TRP A 221 7.03 -1.67 -3.58
N VAL A 222 5.75 -1.85 -3.93
CA VAL A 222 4.70 -2.22 -2.97
C VAL A 222 4.36 -3.70 -3.09
N ILE A 223 4.49 -4.41 -1.98
CA ILE A 223 4.08 -5.81 -1.85
C ILE A 223 2.81 -5.87 -1.00
N PRO A 224 1.65 -6.25 -1.58
CA PRO A 224 0.43 -6.37 -0.82
C PRO A 224 0.48 -7.63 0.06
N ILE A 225 0.15 -7.45 1.34
CA ILE A 225 0.03 -8.51 2.34
C ILE A 225 -1.45 -8.85 2.56
N ARG A 226 -2.32 -7.85 2.64
CA ARG A 226 -3.77 -8.04 2.74
C ARG A 226 -4.52 -6.87 2.12
N GLY A 227 -5.46 -7.17 1.23
CA GLY A 227 -6.22 -6.20 0.44
C GLY A 227 -5.75 -6.10 -1.01
N THR A 228 -6.36 -5.19 -1.78
CA THR A 228 -6.04 -4.98 -3.19
C THR A 228 -5.56 -3.55 -3.38
N PRO A 229 -4.35 -3.31 -3.91
CA PRO A 229 -3.89 -1.97 -4.22
C PRO A 229 -4.86 -1.25 -5.17
N PRO A 230 -4.99 0.08 -5.07
CA PRO A 230 -6.00 0.83 -5.81
C PRO A 230 -5.74 0.98 -7.31
N TRP A 231 -4.54 0.64 -7.76
CA TRP A 231 -4.17 0.73 -9.16
C TRP A 231 -4.72 -0.45 -9.96
N GLU A 232 -5.16 -0.15 -11.19
CA GLU A 232 -5.63 -1.16 -12.12
C GLU A 232 -4.60 -2.29 -12.27
N ASP A 233 -5.12 -3.51 -12.42
CA ASP A 233 -4.33 -4.71 -12.69
C ASP A 233 -3.33 -5.14 -11.60
N CYS A 234 -3.26 -4.44 -10.47
CA CYS A 234 -2.47 -4.88 -9.33
C CYS A 234 -3.01 -6.19 -8.74
N THR A 235 -2.09 -7.07 -8.36
CA THR A 235 -2.47 -8.32 -7.69
C THR A 235 -2.82 -8.02 -6.25
N GLY A 236 -4.01 -8.43 -5.80
CA GLY A 236 -4.39 -8.34 -4.40
C GLY A 236 -3.72 -9.42 -3.55
N ALA A 237 -3.93 -9.37 -2.24
CA ALA A 237 -3.41 -10.37 -1.33
C ALA A 237 -4.39 -10.68 -0.20
N VAL A 238 -4.33 -11.90 0.30
CA VAL A 238 -5.10 -12.37 1.45
C VAL A 238 -4.22 -13.23 2.35
N ILE A 239 -4.52 -13.28 3.65
CA ILE A 239 -3.86 -14.17 4.59
C ILE A 239 -4.79 -15.34 4.90
N ALA A 240 -4.29 -16.55 4.68
CA ALA A 240 -4.97 -17.79 5.04
C ALA A 240 -5.02 -17.95 6.56
N CYS A 241 -6.22 -18.21 7.09
CA CYS A 241 -6.41 -18.49 8.52
C CYS A 241 -5.87 -19.89 8.87
N VAL A 242 -5.05 -19.94 9.93
CA VAL A 242 -4.41 -21.18 10.43
C VAL A 242 -5.42 -22.26 10.84
N SER A 243 -6.65 -21.89 11.18
CA SER A 243 -7.66 -22.81 11.72
C SER A 243 -8.21 -23.83 10.73
N ASP A 244 -8.17 -23.56 9.42
CA ASP A 244 -8.95 -24.33 8.44
C ASP A 244 -8.21 -25.52 7.83
N SER A 245 -6.88 -25.63 7.98
CA SER A 245 -6.13 -26.86 7.69
C SER A 245 -4.65 -26.70 8.09
N LEU A 246 -4.06 -27.72 8.72
CA LEU A 246 -2.64 -27.79 9.12
C LEU A 246 -1.64 -27.74 7.93
N SER A 247 -2.11 -27.44 6.72
CA SER A 247 -1.36 -27.55 5.47
C SER A 247 -1.67 -26.45 4.46
N SER A 248 -2.25 -25.32 4.87
CA SER A 248 -2.40 -24.21 3.92
C SER A 248 -1.01 -23.67 3.59
N LEU A 249 -0.48 -24.03 2.41
CA LEU A 249 0.73 -23.46 1.85
C LEU A 249 0.39 -22.11 1.22
N PRO A 250 1.34 -21.16 1.16
CA PRO A 250 1.11 -19.95 0.40
C PRO A 250 0.94 -20.29 -1.09
N THR A 251 0.11 -19.53 -1.79
CA THR A 251 -0.22 -19.79 -3.18
C THR A 251 0.07 -18.54 -4.01
N PRO A 252 0.80 -18.66 -5.13
CA PRO A 252 0.97 -17.54 -6.06
C PRO A 252 -0.37 -17.18 -6.71
N PRO A 253 -0.50 -15.98 -7.29
CA PRO A 253 -1.68 -15.61 -8.06
C PRO A 253 -1.89 -16.60 -9.21
N THR A 254 -2.98 -17.36 -9.16
CA THR A 254 -3.36 -18.27 -10.24
C THR A 254 -4.57 -17.75 -10.99
N SER A 255 -4.60 -17.95 -12.30
CA SER A 255 -5.76 -17.59 -13.13
C SER A 255 -6.97 -18.50 -12.91
N LYS A 256 -6.80 -19.60 -12.17
CA LYS A 256 -7.84 -20.60 -11.89
C LYS A 256 -8.63 -20.27 -10.63
N ASP A 257 -7.97 -19.67 -9.62
CA ASP A 257 -8.61 -19.20 -8.39
C ASP A 257 -9.10 -17.76 -8.56
N ARG A 258 -10.00 -17.59 -9.54
CA ARG A 258 -10.71 -16.33 -9.72
C ARG A 258 -11.78 -16.22 -8.65
N ASP A 259 -11.64 -15.23 -7.79
CA ASP A 259 -12.72 -14.81 -6.89
C ASP A 259 -13.92 -14.32 -7.71
N ILE A 260 -15.00 -13.95 -7.01
CA ILE A 260 -16.22 -13.38 -7.61
C ILE A 260 -15.89 -12.17 -8.52
N SER A 261 -14.82 -11.43 -8.22
CA SER A 261 -14.32 -10.31 -9.03
C SER A 261 -13.44 -10.72 -10.22
N GLY A 262 -12.99 -11.97 -10.30
CA GLY A 262 -12.14 -12.45 -11.39
C GLY A 262 -10.66 -12.06 -11.30
N ALA A 263 -10.26 -11.27 -10.31
CA ALA A 263 -8.88 -10.80 -10.15
C ALA A 263 -8.00 -11.84 -9.43
N PRO A 264 -6.74 -12.03 -9.85
CA PRO A 264 -5.81 -12.92 -9.16
C PRO A 264 -5.35 -12.31 -7.82
N TYR A 265 -5.14 -13.16 -6.81
CA TYR A 265 -4.63 -12.75 -5.50
C TYR A 265 -3.50 -13.66 -5.03
N ILE A 266 -2.59 -13.10 -4.24
CA ILE A 266 -1.60 -13.87 -3.48
C ILE A 266 -2.27 -14.41 -2.21
N VAL A 267 -2.09 -15.70 -1.94
CA VAL A 267 -2.47 -16.29 -0.64
C VAL A 267 -1.22 -16.41 0.21
N TRP A 268 -1.16 -15.60 1.26
CA TRP A 268 -0.11 -15.63 2.25
C TRP A 268 -0.46 -16.59 3.40
N THR A 269 0.59 -17.13 4.00
CA THR A 269 0.55 -17.73 5.34
C THR A 269 1.37 -16.86 6.28
N ALA A 270 1.10 -16.95 7.58
CA ALA A 270 1.89 -16.23 8.58
C ALA A 270 3.40 -16.46 8.42
N ASP A 271 3.81 -17.71 8.28
CA ASP A 271 5.24 -18.05 8.16
C ASP A 271 5.85 -17.55 6.85
N SER A 272 5.08 -17.51 5.75
CA SER A 272 5.58 -16.95 4.49
C SER A 272 5.78 -15.43 4.53
N VAL A 273 4.95 -14.70 5.28
CA VAL A 273 5.13 -13.25 5.47
C VAL A 273 6.35 -12.98 6.33
N ARG A 274 6.54 -13.71 7.43
CA ARG A 274 7.75 -13.62 8.25
C ARG A 274 9.01 -13.93 7.44
N SER A 275 8.99 -15.06 6.72
CA SER A 275 10.11 -15.46 5.88
C SER A 275 10.42 -14.46 4.76
N LEU A 276 9.41 -13.75 4.23
CA LEU A 276 9.61 -12.67 3.29
C LEU A 276 10.30 -11.48 3.97
N TRP A 277 9.82 -11.06 5.12
CA TRP A 277 10.41 -9.95 5.87
C TRP A 277 11.88 -10.20 6.22
N ASP A 278 12.19 -11.38 6.77
CA ASP A 278 13.57 -11.78 7.09
C ASP A 278 14.47 -11.80 5.85
N PHE A 279 13.91 -12.20 4.70
CA PHE A 279 14.63 -12.17 3.44
C PHE A 279 14.96 -10.72 3.02
N LEU A 280 13.99 -9.81 3.09
CA LEU A 280 14.19 -8.40 2.74
C LEU A 280 15.23 -7.74 3.65
N LEU A 281 15.22 -8.06 4.95
CA LEU A 281 16.24 -7.59 5.89
C LEU A 281 17.64 -8.05 5.49
N LYS A 282 17.81 -9.32 5.12
CA LYS A 282 19.08 -9.86 4.63
C LYS A 282 19.54 -9.21 3.33
N VAL A 283 18.62 -8.97 2.39
CA VAL A 283 18.94 -8.26 1.14
C VAL A 283 19.44 -6.85 1.43
N ARG A 284 18.81 -6.14 2.38
CA ARG A 284 19.24 -4.82 2.85
C ARG A 284 20.62 -4.87 3.51
N GLU A 285 20.89 -5.84 4.37
CA GLU A 285 22.19 -6.00 5.07
C GLU A 285 23.35 -6.26 4.10
N VAL A 286 23.11 -7.01 3.02
CA VAL A 286 24.13 -7.29 2.00
C VAL A 286 24.46 -6.05 1.16
N ASN A 287 23.54 -5.07 1.07
CA ASN A 287 23.71 -3.80 0.37
C ASN A 287 24.11 -3.95 -1.13
N SER A 288 23.77 -5.09 -1.76
CA SER A 288 24.10 -5.34 -3.17
C SER A 288 23.18 -4.63 -4.16
N LEU A 289 22.04 -4.11 -3.68
CA LEU A 289 21.02 -3.40 -4.47
C LEU A 289 20.97 -1.90 -4.10
N GLY A 290 22.11 -1.37 -3.63
CA GLY A 290 22.20 -0.04 -3.08
C GLY A 290 21.43 0.12 -1.77
N LEU A 291 21.18 1.39 -1.43
CA LEU A 291 20.63 1.82 -0.16
C LEU A 291 19.13 1.53 -0.08
N LEU A 292 18.79 0.37 0.47
CA LEU A 292 17.40 -0.04 0.69
C LEU A 292 16.87 0.47 2.03
N ALA A 293 15.65 1.02 2.02
CA ALA A 293 14.83 1.17 3.22
C ALA A 293 13.56 0.32 3.09
N LEU A 294 13.08 -0.18 4.22
CA LEU A 294 11.94 -1.09 4.29
C LEU A 294 10.92 -0.52 5.25
N SER A 295 9.64 -0.60 4.89
CA SER A 295 8.55 -0.28 5.80
C SER A 295 7.41 -1.28 5.68
N PHE A 296 6.75 -1.56 6.79
CA PHE A 296 5.49 -2.26 6.83
C PHE A 296 4.38 -1.28 7.25
N HIS A 297 3.34 -1.20 6.44
CA HIS A 297 2.17 -0.37 6.67
C HIS A 297 0.96 -1.28 6.87
N ALA A 298 0.42 -1.30 8.09
CA ALA A 298 -0.88 -1.89 8.33
C ALA A 298 -1.98 -0.87 8.02
N ALA A 299 -2.97 -1.28 7.25
CA ALA A 299 -4.17 -0.50 7.04
C ALA A 299 -4.85 -0.26 8.39
N PRO A 300 -5.36 0.95 8.65
CA PRO A 300 -6.20 1.19 9.81
C PRO A 300 -7.31 0.15 9.79
N ILE A 301 -7.45 -0.61 10.87
CA ILE A 301 -8.62 -1.47 11.05
C ILE A 301 -9.77 -0.48 11.15
N ALA A 302 -10.42 -0.20 10.02
CA ALA A 302 -11.69 0.50 10.03
C ALA A 302 -12.53 -0.29 11.01
N SER A 303 -12.80 0.32 12.17
CA SER A 303 -13.60 -0.29 13.21
C SER A 303 -14.96 -0.47 12.59
N ARG A 304 -15.15 -1.61 11.91
CA ARG A 304 -16.44 -2.11 11.46
C ARG A 304 -17.10 -2.55 12.75
N LEU A 305 -17.43 -1.56 13.60
CA LEU A 305 -18.43 -1.72 14.62
C LEU A 305 -19.61 -2.32 13.85
N PRO A 306 -20.03 -3.55 14.18
CA PRO A 306 -21.23 -4.08 13.59
C PRO A 306 -22.31 -3.07 13.95
N THR A 307 -22.78 -2.31 12.95
CA THR A 307 -23.86 -1.33 13.13
C THR A 307 -25.12 -2.13 13.44
N ALA A 308 -25.25 -2.57 14.70
CA ALA A 308 -26.32 -3.42 15.19
C ALA A 308 -27.61 -2.62 15.48
N ALA A 309 -27.69 -1.37 15.01
CA ALA A 309 -28.79 -0.45 15.29
C ALA A 309 -29.63 -0.10 14.05
N GLY A 310 -29.65 -0.97 13.03
CA GLY A 310 -30.64 -0.87 11.95
C GLY A 310 -32.03 -1.36 12.44
N PRO A 311 -33.13 -0.62 12.18
CA PRO A 311 -34.46 -0.99 12.63
C PRO A 311 -34.90 -2.36 12.07
N ARG A 312 -35.42 -3.18 12.99
CA ARG A 312 -35.68 -4.63 12.96
C ARG A 312 -36.62 -5.18 11.87
N ASN A 313 -37.04 -4.40 10.88
CA ASN A 313 -38.20 -4.75 10.03
C ASN A 313 -37.91 -4.99 8.54
N GLN A 314 -36.65 -5.02 8.11
CA GLN A 314 -36.35 -5.58 6.78
C GLN A 314 -36.12 -7.10 6.91
N PRO A 315 -36.82 -7.94 6.11
CA PRO A 315 -36.47 -9.35 6.03
C PRO A 315 -34.98 -9.44 5.70
N PRO A 316 -34.23 -10.39 6.28
CA PRO A 316 -32.80 -10.52 6.06
C PRO A 316 -32.57 -10.79 4.58
N GLN A 317 -32.42 -9.72 3.80
CA GLN A 317 -31.71 -9.80 2.55
C GLN A 317 -30.37 -10.36 2.98
N VAL A 318 -30.04 -11.53 2.44
CA VAL A 318 -28.74 -12.17 2.60
C VAL A 318 -27.75 -11.18 2.02
N ALA A 319 -27.34 -10.21 2.84
CA ALA A 319 -26.27 -9.29 2.58
C ALA A 319 -25.04 -10.18 2.55
N THR A 320 -24.73 -10.72 1.36
CA THR A 320 -23.47 -11.35 1.10
C THR A 320 -22.42 -10.31 1.47
N PRO A 321 -21.65 -10.46 2.57
CA PRO A 321 -20.89 -9.35 3.14
C PRO A 321 -19.67 -8.92 2.30
N TYR A 322 -19.55 -9.46 1.08
CA TYR A 322 -18.34 -9.43 0.26
C TYR A 322 -18.67 -9.53 -1.24
N GLY A 323 -19.68 -8.82 -1.71
CA GLY A 323 -19.64 -8.34 -3.09
C GLY A 323 -18.92 -7.00 -3.05
N PRO A 324 -17.65 -6.86 -3.49
CA PRO A 324 -17.11 -5.54 -3.76
C PRO A 324 -17.98 -4.94 -4.85
N THR A 325 -18.95 -4.10 -4.48
CA THR A 325 -19.51 -3.15 -5.42
C THR A 325 -18.34 -2.26 -5.81
N HIS A 326 -17.76 -2.53 -6.97
CA HIS A 326 -16.61 -1.86 -7.56
C HIS A 326 -16.93 -0.41 -7.92
N ASN A 327 -17.39 0.38 -6.95
CA ASN A 327 -17.05 1.80 -6.96
C ASN A 327 -15.59 1.84 -6.53
N CYS A 328 -14.71 1.77 -7.54
CA CYS A 328 -13.28 2.04 -7.44
C CYS A 328 -13.04 3.53 -7.16
N ASP A 329 -13.85 4.12 -6.29
CA ASP A 329 -13.82 5.54 -5.95
C ASP A 329 -12.75 5.69 -4.87
N ASN A 330 -11.52 5.95 -5.32
CA ASN A 330 -10.41 6.50 -4.53
C ASN A 330 -10.04 5.72 -3.25
N THR A 331 -9.92 4.39 -3.32
CA THR A 331 -9.24 3.68 -2.24
C THR A 331 -7.78 4.14 -2.22
N SER A 332 -7.29 4.64 -1.08
CA SER A 332 -5.88 4.99 -0.92
C SER A 332 -5.04 3.74 -0.72
N VAL A 333 -3.74 3.78 -1.06
CA VAL A 333 -2.78 2.71 -0.70
C VAL A 333 -2.78 2.42 0.81
N SER A 334 -3.15 3.40 1.63
CA SER A 334 -3.29 3.25 3.09
C SER A 334 -4.41 2.30 3.51
N SER A 335 -5.33 1.91 2.63
CA SER A 335 -6.37 0.93 2.93
C SER A 335 -5.92 -0.53 2.77
N VAL A 336 -4.67 -0.76 2.39
CA VAL A 336 -4.09 -2.09 2.13
C VAL A 336 -2.95 -2.32 3.11
N ASP A 337 -2.90 -3.50 3.73
CA ASP A 337 -1.70 -3.90 4.47
C ASP A 337 -0.61 -4.26 3.47
N HIS A 338 0.53 -3.58 3.52
CA HIS A 338 1.58 -3.74 2.53
C HIS A 338 2.99 -3.50 3.08
N ILE A 339 3.99 -4.02 2.38
CA ILE A 339 5.40 -3.73 2.59
C ILE A 339 5.87 -2.80 1.48
N LYS A 340 6.58 -1.72 1.81
CA LYS A 340 7.29 -0.89 0.83
C LYS A 340 8.79 -1.15 0.89
N ILE A 341 9.41 -1.20 -0.29
CA ILE A 341 10.85 -1.33 -0.47
C ILE A 341 11.35 -0.11 -1.21
N TYR A 342 11.86 0.85 -0.46
CA TYR A 342 12.43 2.08 -0.98
C TYR A 342 13.83 1.82 -1.52
N HIS A 343 14.10 2.32 -2.71
CA HIS A 343 15.36 2.14 -3.43
C HIS A 343 15.58 3.30 -4.39
N ASP A 344 16.82 3.50 -4.81
CA ASP A 344 17.15 4.49 -5.83
C ASP A 344 16.80 3.93 -7.23
N SER A 345 16.43 4.81 -8.15
CA SER A 345 15.92 4.51 -9.49
C SER A 345 16.74 3.47 -10.25
N GLN A 346 18.07 3.59 -10.23
CA GLN A 346 19.02 2.69 -10.89
C GLN A 346 18.90 1.23 -10.44
N TYR A 347 18.34 0.97 -9.25
CA TYR A 347 18.14 -0.38 -8.72
C TYR A 347 16.74 -0.95 -8.93
N THR A 348 15.81 -0.19 -9.52
CA THR A 348 14.40 -0.59 -9.67
C THR A 348 14.21 -1.97 -10.25
N ILE A 349 14.94 -2.23 -11.33
CA ILE A 349 14.90 -3.45 -12.11
C ILE A 349 15.58 -4.60 -11.37
N ALA A 350 16.69 -4.34 -10.69
CA ALA A 350 17.38 -5.33 -9.86
C ALA A 350 16.56 -5.76 -8.64
N VAL A 351 15.92 -4.82 -7.94
CA VAL A 351 15.02 -5.11 -6.82
C VAL A 351 13.83 -5.96 -7.29
N ARG A 352 13.20 -5.60 -8.42
CA ARG A 352 12.13 -6.42 -9.03
C ARG A 352 12.58 -7.85 -9.30
N ASN A 353 13.78 -8.04 -9.84
CA ASN A 353 14.33 -9.37 -10.10
C ASN A 353 14.51 -10.20 -8.84
N VAL A 354 15.05 -9.59 -7.79
CA VAL A 354 15.26 -10.26 -6.49
C VAL A 354 13.93 -10.67 -5.87
N LEU A 355 12.90 -9.81 -5.96
CA LEU A 355 11.55 -10.16 -5.54
C LEU A 355 10.98 -11.32 -6.36
N HIS A 356 11.08 -11.27 -7.68
CA HIS A 356 10.56 -12.34 -8.54
C HIS A 356 11.29 -13.68 -8.36
N ALA A 357 12.59 -13.64 -8.03
CA ALA A 357 13.41 -14.83 -7.77
C ALA A 357 13.13 -15.43 -6.38
N TRP A 358 12.60 -14.66 -5.43
CA TRP A 358 12.32 -15.14 -4.09
C TRP A 358 11.33 -16.31 -4.09
N ALA A 359 11.59 -17.27 -3.21
CA ALA A 359 10.73 -18.43 -3.01
C ALA A 359 10.64 -18.80 -1.54
N PHE A 360 9.41 -19.00 -1.07
CA PHE A 360 9.15 -19.54 0.25
C PHE A 360 9.57 -21.02 0.29
N LYS A 361 10.42 -21.37 1.25
CA LYS A 361 10.90 -22.75 1.47
C LYS A 361 10.06 -23.39 2.56
N TYR A 362 9.58 -24.60 2.33
CA TYR A 362 8.88 -25.38 3.35
C TYR A 362 9.35 -26.84 3.32
N SER A 363 9.36 -27.46 4.51
CA SER A 363 9.58 -28.90 4.63
C SER A 363 8.23 -29.60 4.56
N GLU A 364 8.05 -30.42 3.54
CA GLU A 364 6.89 -31.31 3.53
C GLU A 364 7.15 -32.41 4.55
N LYS A 365 6.27 -32.55 5.55
CA LYS A 365 6.32 -33.73 6.41
C LYS A 365 6.02 -34.92 5.51
N PRO A 366 6.81 -36.00 5.53
CA PRO A 366 6.48 -37.19 4.77
C PRO A 366 5.08 -37.61 5.18
N THR A 367 4.11 -37.42 4.28
CA THR A 367 2.76 -37.92 4.46
C THR A 367 2.95 -39.39 4.76
N ARG A 368 2.59 -39.83 5.98
CA ARG A 368 2.72 -41.23 6.38
C ARG A 368 2.03 -42.05 5.29
N GLY A 369 2.84 -42.57 4.36
CA GLY A 369 2.37 -43.44 3.31
C GLY A 369 1.67 -44.59 4.00
N ARG A 370 0.58 -45.06 3.39
CA ARG A 370 -0.18 -46.23 3.84
C ARG A 370 0.76 -47.22 4.54
N GLN A 371 0.53 -47.43 5.83
CA GLN A 371 1.26 -48.40 6.64
C GLN A 371 1.39 -49.70 5.84
N GLY A 372 2.60 -50.04 5.38
CA GLY A 372 2.81 -51.27 4.61
C GLY A 372 4.13 -51.36 3.86
N GLU A 373 4.68 -50.25 3.36
CA GLU A 373 5.99 -50.27 2.69
C GLU A 373 7.08 -49.91 3.69
N VAL A 374 7.75 -50.94 4.21
CA VAL A 374 9.00 -50.80 4.98
C VAL A 374 10.06 -50.29 3.99
N PRO A 375 10.61 -49.07 4.17
CA PRO A 375 11.71 -48.62 3.35
C PRO A 375 12.94 -49.48 3.72
N ASP A 376 13.41 -50.31 2.80
CA ASP A 376 14.56 -51.21 2.98
C ASP A 376 15.90 -50.47 3.22
N ARG A 377 15.90 -49.12 3.27
CA ARG A 377 17.10 -48.30 3.52
C ARG A 377 16.81 -47.11 4.43
N PRO A 378 17.34 -47.10 5.67
CA PRO A 378 17.09 -46.04 6.65
C PRO A 378 17.91 -44.74 6.46
N GLU A 379 18.84 -44.66 5.50
CA GLU A 379 19.85 -43.58 5.49
C GLU A 379 19.59 -42.42 4.53
N ASP A 380 18.56 -42.47 3.67
CA ASP A 380 18.35 -41.44 2.63
C ASP A 380 17.01 -40.69 2.74
N VAL A 381 16.46 -40.59 3.96
CA VAL A 381 15.26 -39.76 4.22
C VAL A 381 15.68 -38.31 4.44
N GLY A 382 16.33 -37.72 3.44
CA GLY A 382 16.60 -36.28 3.40
C GLY A 382 15.28 -35.51 3.38
N ASN A 383 15.11 -34.54 4.29
CA ASN A 383 13.95 -33.64 4.30
C ASN A 383 13.84 -32.92 2.95
N LEU A 384 12.88 -33.34 2.11
CA LEU A 384 12.66 -32.76 0.80
C LEU A 384 12.16 -31.31 0.97
N THR A 385 13.06 -30.35 0.84
CA THR A 385 12.70 -28.93 0.94
C THR A 385 12.07 -28.48 -0.37
N LYS A 386 10.78 -28.18 -0.33
CA LYS A 386 10.04 -27.63 -1.49
C LYS A 386 10.10 -26.10 -1.49
N LYS A 387 9.98 -25.50 -2.67
CA LYS A 387 10.04 -24.04 -2.89
C LYS A 387 8.79 -23.54 -3.62
N ILE A 388 8.21 -22.43 -3.17
CA ILE A 388 7.05 -21.77 -3.79
C ILE A 388 7.44 -20.35 -4.17
N ARG A 389 7.40 -20.02 -5.46
CA ARG A 389 7.60 -18.65 -5.96
C ARG A 389 6.30 -17.87 -5.87
N ILE A 390 6.08 -17.20 -4.73
CA ILE A 390 4.81 -16.54 -4.42
C ILE A 390 4.53 -15.38 -5.40
N PHE A 391 5.56 -14.65 -5.83
CA PHE A 391 5.42 -13.54 -6.76
C PHE A 391 5.29 -13.97 -8.23
N ARG A 392 5.23 -15.27 -8.53
CA ARG A 392 5.08 -15.74 -9.91
C ARG A 392 3.69 -15.36 -10.43
N GLY A 393 3.67 -14.44 -11.40
CA GLY A 393 2.43 -13.91 -11.98
C GLY A 393 1.78 -12.79 -11.16
N ALA A 394 2.43 -12.37 -10.07
CA ALA A 394 1.99 -11.19 -9.33
C ALA A 394 2.36 -9.94 -10.11
N ARG A 395 1.44 -8.97 -10.07
CA ARG A 395 1.62 -7.63 -10.60
C ARG A 395 1.81 -6.68 -9.44
N LEU A 396 3.05 -6.26 -9.24
CA LEU A 396 3.43 -5.32 -8.18
C LEU A 396 3.45 -3.90 -8.77
N VAL A 397 3.24 -2.90 -7.91
CA VAL A 397 3.27 -1.48 -8.31
C VAL A 397 4.55 -0.82 -7.82
N LEU A 398 5.11 0.02 -8.67
CA LEU A 398 6.20 0.95 -8.36
C LEU A 398 5.62 2.32 -8.07
N LEU A 399 5.95 2.89 -6.92
CA LEU A 399 5.55 4.24 -6.51
C LEU A 399 6.72 5.21 -6.62
N ASP A 400 6.39 6.48 -6.82
CA ASP A 400 7.33 7.60 -6.63
C ASP A 400 7.39 8.07 -5.16
N GLU A 401 8.13 9.15 -4.93
CA GLU A 401 8.35 9.76 -3.62
C GLU A 401 7.08 10.34 -3.00
N ILE A 402 6.04 10.60 -3.81
CA ILE A 402 4.74 11.13 -3.37
C ILE A 402 3.67 10.04 -3.30
N ASP A 403 4.07 8.77 -3.33
CA ASP A 403 3.21 7.59 -3.31
C ASP A 403 2.25 7.47 -4.51
N GLU A 404 2.58 8.12 -5.64
CA GLU A 404 1.86 7.92 -6.90
C GLU A 404 2.38 6.71 -7.67
N GLY A 405 1.45 5.92 -8.21
CA GLY A 405 1.80 4.75 -9.02
C GLY A 405 2.38 5.16 -10.36
N ILE A 406 3.60 4.70 -10.65
CA ILE A 406 4.32 4.94 -11.90
C ILE A 406 4.02 3.82 -12.90
N LEU A 407 4.25 2.57 -12.48
CA LEU A 407 4.11 1.40 -13.33
C LEU A 407 3.74 0.15 -12.53
N THR A 408 3.20 -0.84 -13.25
CA THR A 408 2.91 -2.19 -12.73
C THR A 408 3.71 -3.23 -13.50
N CYS A 409 4.13 -4.28 -12.80
CA CYS A 409 5.17 -5.19 -13.27
C CYS A 409 4.95 -6.64 -12.88
#